data_AF-A0A6A5A1L4-F1
#
_entry.id   AF-A0A6A5A1L4-F1
#
_cell.length_a   1.000
_cell.length_b   1.000
_cell.length_c   1.000
_cell.angle_alpha   90.00
_cell.angle_beta   90.00
_cell.angle_gamma   90.00
#
_symmetry.space_group_name_H-M   'P 1'
#
loop_
_entity.id
_entity.type
_entity.pdbx_description
1 polymer ?
#
loop_
_entity_poly.entity_id
_entity_poly.type
_entity_poly.pdbx_seq_one_letter_code
_entity_poly.pdbx_strand_id
1 'polypeptide(L)'
;MSAAVGVAVTAATTSSVGLLLVLAVGFAGVLEALVLWLLRSLAQSPKYVALVHKLTRQLAVVGLVYLLVKCAVLTERRQLRKEFIHDAFDAANMLLLVASLSMAVQAIVVIVLLRVATTEMDGLGLLWSFEVVDEIQLAKSRPTWLFVRNWHATRVKLKLVDAFFRHVYGLPPMFGFAKHVRGIQEQLTFELFDMGFGAWVVLLALFYTFFSITGELEAAYDLPPKQTTTIPLFSSRGRVFVCFSSSLMALATVFYIVMTWSYSRLVHHAKLHALVPSMDPPSQEGDGEKKTSSSIWDAIASFATKEGTVTQLGPLEALSRMQAVGERLEASLPTISPHDRTSHWAWRDEHPLTPLCRQTSLEQNVSTQIDCISLPIISYQSCRVLLQVILLVNGLGYAYFATTVLPFAPLDTIEETVQSIAAILPLVLVTVVLAPRLIRSLALVHSTWRVDSAVLARVIAQVVHIEHVKVAMVADVIAHCHLR
;
A
#
# COMPACT_ATOMS: atom_id res chain seq x y z
N MET A 1 -39.75 -46.29 -32.34
CA MET A 1 -39.75 -46.51 -30.87
C MET A 1 -38.54 -45.79 -30.29
N SER A 2 -38.80 -44.62 -29.73
CA SER A 2 -37.84 -43.76 -29.03
C SER A 2 -38.09 -43.92 -27.53
N ALA A 3 -37.06 -44.28 -26.76
CA ALA A 3 -37.01 -44.13 -25.31
C ALA A 3 -35.54 -44.27 -24.89
N ALA A 4 -34.87 -43.14 -24.63
CA ALA A 4 -34.71 -42.54 -23.29
C ALA A 4 -33.39 -42.97 -22.65
N VAL A 5 -32.29 -42.37 -23.13
CA VAL A 5 -31.04 -42.27 -22.38
C VAL A 5 -31.28 -41.18 -21.33
N GLY A 6 -31.81 -41.59 -20.18
CA GLY A 6 -31.94 -40.75 -19.01
C GLY A 6 -30.57 -40.47 -18.42
N VAL A 7 -30.13 -39.21 -18.49
CA VAL A 7 -28.99 -38.69 -17.74
C VAL A 7 -29.35 -38.81 -16.25
N ALA A 8 -28.70 -39.74 -15.56
CA ALA A 8 -28.84 -39.88 -14.12
C ALA A 8 -28.20 -38.65 -13.44
N VAL A 9 -29.04 -37.70 -13.05
CA VAL A 9 -28.68 -36.69 -12.05
C VAL A 9 -28.50 -37.43 -10.73
N THR A 10 -27.26 -37.65 -10.30
CA THR A 10 -26.94 -38.28 -9.02
C THR A 10 -27.44 -37.40 -7.88
N ALA A 11 -28.54 -37.79 -7.26
CA ALA A 11 -29.05 -37.11 -6.07
C ALA A 11 -27.98 -37.13 -4.97
N ALA A 12 -27.62 -35.96 -4.44
CA ALA A 12 -26.64 -35.84 -3.37
C ALA A 12 -27.11 -36.63 -2.13
N THR A 13 -26.31 -37.59 -1.67
CA THR A 13 -26.61 -38.36 -0.47
C THR A 13 -26.39 -37.50 0.78
N THR A 14 -27.16 -37.77 1.85
CA THR A 14 -27.02 -37.07 3.14
C THR A 14 -25.61 -37.19 3.73
N SER A 15 -24.91 -38.28 3.45
CA SER A 15 -23.50 -38.47 3.82
C SER A 15 -22.56 -37.51 3.09
N SER A 16 -22.76 -37.25 1.80
CA SER A 16 -22.00 -36.25 1.03
C SER A 16 -22.24 -34.83 1.54
N VAL A 17 -23.49 -34.50 1.91
CA VAL A 17 -23.82 -33.21 2.53
C VAL A 17 -23.15 -33.06 3.89
N GLY A 18 -23.15 -34.10 4.72
CA GLY A 18 -22.49 -34.10 6.02
C GLY A 18 -20.97 -33.87 5.91
N LEU A 19 -20.30 -34.51 4.96
CA LEU A 19 -18.87 -34.32 4.72
C LEU A 19 -18.54 -32.88 4.25
N LEU A 20 -19.35 -32.34 3.34
CA LEU A 20 -19.20 -30.95 2.88
C LEU A 20 -19.42 -29.94 4.01
N LEU A 21 -20.36 -30.21 4.92
CA LEU A 21 -20.59 -29.37 6.09
C LEU A 21 -19.38 -29.35 7.03
N VAL A 22 -18.79 -30.51 7.33
CA VAL A 22 -17.58 -30.60 8.16
C VAL A 22 -16.43 -29.83 7.52
N LEU A 23 -16.22 -29.98 6.21
CA LEU A 23 -15.19 -29.26 5.48
C LEU A 23 -15.42 -27.73 5.53
N ALA A 24 -16.68 -27.29 5.36
CA ALA A 24 -17.04 -25.87 5.42
C ALA A 24 -16.83 -25.27 6.81
N VAL A 25 -17.20 -25.99 7.88
CA VAL A 25 -16.97 -25.56 9.27
C VAL A 25 -15.47 -25.50 9.57
N GLY A 26 -14.71 -26.50 9.13
CA GLY A 26 -13.25 -26.50 9.26
C GLY A 26 -12.61 -25.30 8.56
N PHE A 27 -13.03 -25.01 7.32
CA PHE A 27 -12.56 -23.84 6.57
C PHE A 27 -12.90 -22.52 7.28
N ALA A 28 -14.12 -22.37 7.81
CA ALA A 28 -14.50 -21.20 8.58
C ALA A 28 -13.62 -21.00 9.83
N GLY A 29 -13.30 -22.08 10.55
CA GLY A 29 -12.38 -22.03 11.69
C GLY A 29 -10.96 -21.60 11.31
N VAL A 30 -10.44 -22.06 10.17
CA VAL A 30 -9.13 -21.62 9.65
C VAL A 30 -9.16 -20.14 9.29
N LEU A 31 -10.24 -19.66 8.67
CA LEU A 31 -10.40 -18.24 8.33
C LEU A 31 -10.46 -17.36 9.58
N GLU A 32 -11.18 -17.79 10.62
CA GLU A 32 -11.24 -17.08 11.90
C GLU A 32 -9.86 -17.00 12.57
N ALA A 33 -9.13 -18.12 12.61
CA ALA A 33 -7.77 -18.16 13.14
C ALA A 33 -6.82 -17.25 12.36
N LEU A 34 -6.96 -17.21 11.02
CA LEU A 34 -6.20 -16.32 10.14
C LEU A 34 -6.48 -14.85 10.45
N VAL A 35 -7.76 -14.47 10.61
CA VAL A 35 -8.16 -13.09 10.94
C VAL A 35 -7.62 -12.69 12.32
N LEU A 36 -7.71 -13.56 13.31
CA LEU A 36 -7.16 -13.30 14.65
C LEU A 36 -5.64 -13.15 14.63
N TRP A 37 -4.94 -14.03 13.91
CA TRP A 37 -3.50 -13.91 13.70
C TRP A 37 -3.14 -12.57 13.06
N LEU A 38 -3.89 -12.17 12.04
CA LEU A 38 -3.69 -10.91 11.34
C LEU A 38 -3.92 -9.70 12.24
N LEU A 39 -5.00 -9.70 13.02
CA LEU A 39 -5.32 -8.64 13.99
C LEU A 39 -4.24 -8.49 15.06
N ARG A 40 -3.76 -9.61 15.61
CA ARG A 40 -2.65 -9.61 16.59
C ARG A 40 -1.37 -9.09 15.96
N SER A 41 -1.08 -9.54 14.74
CA SER A 41 0.09 -9.06 14.00
C SER A 41 0.02 -7.55 13.80
N LEU A 42 -1.13 -7.02 13.40
CA LEU A 42 -1.32 -5.59 13.08
C LEU A 42 -1.68 -4.70 14.27
N ALA A 43 -1.73 -5.25 15.49
CA ALA A 43 -2.19 -4.54 16.70
C ALA A 43 -1.42 -3.25 17.01
N GLN A 44 -0.17 -3.12 16.51
CA GLN A 44 0.67 -1.95 16.72
C GLN A 44 0.19 -0.68 15.98
N SER A 45 -0.65 -0.81 14.96
CA SER A 45 -1.10 0.30 14.11
C SER A 45 -2.63 0.29 13.99
N PRO A 46 -3.35 1.25 14.62
CA PRO A 46 -4.81 1.24 14.65
C PRO A 46 -5.44 1.39 13.25
N LYS A 47 -4.74 2.04 12.31
CA LYS A 47 -5.19 2.22 10.92
C LYS A 47 -5.27 0.89 10.16
N TYR A 48 -4.28 0.00 10.31
CA TYR A 48 -4.34 -1.32 9.66
C TYR A 48 -5.38 -2.22 10.31
N VAL A 49 -5.57 -2.14 11.63
CA VAL A 49 -6.66 -2.86 12.31
C VAL A 49 -8.03 -2.40 11.77
N ALA A 50 -8.24 -1.10 11.61
CA ALA A 50 -9.47 -0.56 11.03
C ALA A 50 -9.67 -1.03 9.58
N LEU A 51 -8.61 -1.09 8.77
CA LEU A 51 -8.67 -1.58 7.40
C LEU A 51 -9.06 -3.06 7.33
N VAL A 52 -8.48 -3.90 8.19
CA VAL A 52 -8.83 -5.33 8.27
C VAL A 52 -10.29 -5.53 8.65
N HIS A 53 -10.78 -4.82 9.66
CA HIS A 53 -12.20 -4.88 10.03
C HIS A 53 -13.11 -4.48 8.87
N LYS A 54 -12.71 -3.45 8.12
CA LYS A 54 -13.45 -3.00 6.93
C LYS A 54 -13.48 -4.06 5.83
N LEU A 55 -12.34 -4.68 5.51
CA LEU A 55 -12.24 -5.75 4.53
C LEU A 55 -13.08 -6.98 4.94
N THR A 56 -13.00 -7.41 6.20
CA THR A 56 -13.81 -8.51 6.73
C THR A 56 -15.30 -8.19 6.66
N ARG A 57 -15.69 -6.94 6.96
CA ARG A 57 -17.08 -6.49 6.83
C ARG A 57 -17.56 -6.53 5.38
N GLN A 58 -16.74 -6.10 4.42
CA GLN A 58 -17.09 -6.16 2.99
C GLN A 58 -17.30 -7.61 2.53
N LEU A 59 -16.39 -8.52 2.91
CA LEU A 59 -16.53 -9.95 2.63
C LEU A 59 -17.80 -10.55 3.23
N ALA A 60 -18.12 -10.19 4.48
CA ALA A 60 -19.35 -10.63 5.15
C ALA A 60 -20.62 -10.10 4.46
N VAL A 61 -20.62 -8.85 4.00
CA VAL A 61 -21.75 -8.26 3.25
C VAL A 61 -21.99 -9.01 1.94
N VAL A 62 -20.94 -9.34 1.19
CA VAL A 62 -21.06 -10.13 -0.06
C VAL A 62 -21.60 -11.54 0.25
N GLY A 63 -21.11 -12.18 1.30
CA GLY A 63 -21.65 -13.48 1.76
C GLY A 63 -23.11 -13.42 2.20
N LEU A 64 -23.53 -12.32 2.84
CA LEU A 64 -24.93 -12.12 3.24
C LEU A 64 -25.84 -11.91 2.02
N VAL A 65 -25.40 -11.15 1.02
CA VAL A 65 -26.13 -10.95 -0.25
C VAL A 65 -26.40 -12.29 -0.92
N TYR A 66 -25.40 -13.19 -0.95
CA TYR A 66 -25.57 -14.53 -1.48
C TYR A 66 -26.64 -15.34 -0.75
N LEU A 67 -26.59 -15.33 0.59
CA LEU A 67 -27.54 -16.07 1.42
C LEU A 67 -28.96 -15.56 1.19
N LEU A 68 -29.13 -14.24 1.09
CA LEU A 68 -30.43 -13.61 0.84
C LEU A 68 -31.04 -14.05 -0.49
N VAL A 69 -30.20 -14.12 -1.55
CA VAL A 69 -30.68 -14.56 -2.87
C VAL A 69 -30.98 -16.05 -2.88
N LYS A 70 -30.13 -16.90 -2.26
CA LYS A 70 -30.46 -18.32 -2.13
C LYS A 70 -31.73 -18.55 -1.31
N CYS A 71 -31.97 -17.80 -0.25
CA CYS A 71 -33.22 -17.87 0.52
C CYS A 71 -34.45 -17.45 -0.32
N ALA A 72 -34.33 -16.39 -1.13
CA ALA A 72 -35.40 -15.96 -2.04
C ALA A 72 -35.70 -17.03 -3.12
N VAL A 73 -34.67 -17.70 -3.64
CA VAL A 73 -34.85 -18.78 -4.62
C VAL A 73 -35.46 -20.04 -3.98
N LEU A 74 -35.04 -20.40 -2.76
CA LEU A 74 -35.58 -21.54 -2.02
C LEU A 74 -37.08 -21.38 -1.69
N THR A 75 -37.56 -20.14 -1.59
CA THR A 75 -38.98 -19.85 -1.30
C THR A 75 -39.86 -19.87 -2.56
N GLU A 76 -39.29 -19.74 -3.77
CA GLU A 76 -40.06 -19.73 -5.02
C GLU A 76 -40.16 -21.10 -5.70
N ARG A 77 -41.22 -21.86 -5.38
CA ARG A 77 -41.58 -23.19 -5.92
C ARG A 77 -41.93 -23.31 -7.42
N ARG A 78 -41.54 -22.39 -8.32
CA ARG A 78 -41.99 -22.41 -9.74
C ARG A 78 -40.88 -22.78 -10.73
N GLN A 79 -41.00 -23.98 -11.30
CA GLN A 79 -40.08 -24.64 -12.22
C GLN A 79 -40.10 -24.09 -13.67
N LEU A 80 -38.96 -24.27 -14.36
CA LEU A 80 -38.71 -24.25 -15.81
C LEU A 80 -38.30 -22.97 -16.56
N ARG A 81 -38.52 -21.75 -16.05
CA ARG A 81 -37.90 -20.53 -16.64
C ARG A 81 -36.80 -19.90 -15.77
N LYS A 82 -36.52 -20.51 -14.62
CA LYS A 82 -35.65 -19.96 -13.56
C LYS A 82 -34.24 -20.53 -13.54
N GLU A 83 -33.94 -21.63 -14.25
CA GLU A 83 -32.59 -22.25 -14.23
C GLU A 83 -31.52 -21.31 -14.80
N PHE A 84 -31.71 -20.72 -15.99
CA PHE A 84 -30.73 -19.79 -16.57
C PHE A 84 -30.47 -18.54 -15.72
N ILE A 85 -31.53 -17.97 -15.13
CA ILE A 85 -31.41 -16.79 -14.27
C ILE A 85 -30.72 -17.16 -12.95
N HIS A 86 -30.95 -18.38 -12.45
CA HIS A 86 -30.31 -18.89 -11.25
C HIS A 86 -28.80 -19.11 -11.47
N ASP A 87 -28.43 -19.75 -12.57
CA ASP A 87 -27.03 -20.06 -12.89
C ASP A 87 -26.22 -18.79 -13.15
N ALA A 88 -26.79 -17.81 -13.86
CA ALA A 88 -26.17 -16.51 -14.09
C ALA A 88 -25.97 -15.73 -12.78
N PHE A 89 -26.95 -15.80 -11.87
CA PHE A 89 -26.83 -15.15 -10.56
C PHE A 89 -25.78 -15.82 -9.67
N ASP A 90 -25.73 -17.16 -9.65
CA ASP A 90 -24.73 -17.91 -8.89
C ASP A 90 -23.32 -17.60 -9.42
N ALA A 91 -23.14 -17.54 -10.75
CA ALA A 91 -21.88 -17.15 -11.37
C ALA A 91 -21.47 -15.70 -11.04
N ALA A 92 -22.40 -14.74 -11.10
CA ALA A 92 -22.14 -13.35 -10.76
C ALA A 92 -21.74 -13.19 -9.28
N ASN A 93 -22.44 -13.89 -8.38
CA ASN A 93 -22.11 -13.86 -6.97
C ASN A 93 -20.77 -14.53 -6.66
N MET A 94 -20.45 -15.65 -7.33
CA MET A 94 -19.14 -16.30 -7.21
C MET A 94 -18.02 -15.37 -7.66
N LEU A 95 -18.20 -14.62 -8.75
CA LEU A 95 -17.26 -13.58 -9.18
C LEU A 95 -17.11 -12.48 -8.13
N LEU A 96 -18.20 -11.97 -7.57
CA LEU A 96 -18.17 -10.94 -6.52
C LEU A 96 -17.47 -11.42 -5.25
N LEU A 97 -17.75 -12.66 -4.81
CA LEU A 97 -17.13 -13.28 -3.65
C LEU A 97 -15.63 -13.44 -3.87
N VAL A 98 -15.23 -14.04 -4.98
CA VAL A 98 -13.83 -14.27 -5.32
C VAL A 98 -13.08 -12.95 -5.52
N ALA A 99 -13.73 -11.91 -6.08
CA ALA A 99 -13.19 -10.55 -6.18
C ALA A 99 -12.97 -9.89 -4.81
N SER A 100 -13.94 -10.00 -3.91
CA SER A 100 -13.79 -9.46 -2.55
C SER A 100 -12.68 -10.18 -1.78
N LEU A 101 -12.58 -11.50 -1.93
CA LEU A 101 -11.54 -12.31 -1.29
C LEU A 101 -10.16 -11.99 -1.86
N SER A 102 -10.01 -11.91 -3.18
CA SER A 102 -8.73 -11.61 -3.81
C SER A 102 -8.22 -10.21 -3.44
N MET A 103 -9.12 -9.23 -3.41
CA MET A 103 -8.80 -7.87 -2.95
C MET A 103 -8.34 -7.86 -1.49
N ALA A 104 -9.03 -8.59 -0.61
CA ALA A 104 -8.67 -8.69 0.79
C ALA A 104 -7.30 -9.38 0.99
N VAL A 105 -7.07 -10.51 0.31
CA VAL A 105 -5.80 -11.25 0.36
C VAL A 105 -4.67 -10.38 -0.18
N GLN A 106 -4.86 -9.70 -1.31
CA GLN A 106 -3.85 -8.78 -1.85
C GLN A 106 -3.52 -7.67 -0.84
N ALA A 107 -4.53 -7.02 -0.26
CA ALA A 107 -4.31 -5.95 0.72
C ALA A 107 -3.50 -6.45 1.91
N ILE A 108 -3.86 -7.62 2.45
CA ILE A 108 -3.14 -8.27 3.54
C ILE A 108 -1.67 -8.52 3.18
N VAL A 109 -1.41 -9.13 2.01
CA VAL A 109 -0.05 -9.42 1.55
C VAL A 109 0.77 -8.14 1.43
N VAL A 110 0.21 -7.09 0.82
CA VAL A 110 0.90 -5.81 0.65
C VAL A 110 1.20 -5.16 2.01
N ILE A 111 0.25 -5.17 2.96
CA ILE A 111 0.45 -4.61 4.31
C ILE A 111 1.57 -5.36 5.06
N VAL A 112 1.58 -6.70 5.00
CA VAL A 112 2.61 -7.51 5.65
C VAL A 112 3.99 -7.21 5.05
N LEU A 113 4.10 -7.16 3.72
CA LEU A 113 5.36 -6.85 3.03
C LEU A 113 5.83 -5.43 3.32
N LEU A 114 4.91 -4.46 3.36
CA LEU A 114 5.22 -3.09 3.76
C LEU A 114 5.74 -3.03 5.19
N ARG A 115 5.16 -3.80 6.13
CA ARG A 115 5.63 -3.82 7.51
C ARG A 115 7.06 -4.31 7.62
N VAL A 116 7.41 -5.40 6.94
CA VAL A 116 8.79 -5.92 6.90
C VAL A 116 9.75 -4.87 6.35
N ALA A 117 9.38 -4.22 5.24
CA ALA A 117 10.19 -3.15 4.65
C ALA A 117 10.27 -1.89 5.55
N THR A 118 9.25 -1.64 6.37
CA THR A 118 9.18 -0.50 7.29
C THR A 118 10.04 -0.74 8.53
N THR A 119 10.08 -1.96 9.07
CA THR A 119 10.96 -2.28 10.20
C THR A 119 12.44 -2.09 9.85
N GLU A 120 12.83 -2.39 8.61
CA GLU A 120 14.19 -2.11 8.14
C GLU A 120 14.48 -0.60 8.06
N MET A 121 13.48 0.20 7.67
CA MET A 121 13.59 1.66 7.62
C MET A 121 13.65 2.27 9.03
N ASP A 122 12.88 1.75 9.99
CA ASP A 122 12.89 2.22 11.37
C ASP A 122 14.25 1.94 12.03
N GLY A 123 14.84 0.76 11.78
CA GLY A 123 16.21 0.46 12.20
C GLY A 123 17.23 1.44 11.63
N LEU A 124 17.08 1.81 10.36
CA LEU A 124 17.92 2.82 9.73
C LEU A 124 17.72 4.22 10.29
N GLY A 125 16.49 4.57 10.67
CA GLY A 125 16.18 5.86 11.30
C GLY A 125 16.96 6.09 12.59
N LEU A 126 17.25 5.02 13.35
CA LEU A 126 17.95 5.08 14.63
C LEU A 126 19.47 5.30 14.50
N LEU A 127 20.10 4.83 13.40
CA LEU A 127 21.54 5.02 13.21
C LEU A 127 21.87 6.48 12.91
N TRP A 128 22.95 6.97 13.50
CA TRP A 128 23.48 8.30 13.21
C TRP A 128 24.15 8.35 11.84
N SER A 129 24.21 9.54 11.23
CA SER A 129 24.84 9.71 9.92
C SER A 129 26.33 9.34 9.93
N PHE A 130 27.03 9.51 11.06
CA PHE A 130 28.44 9.10 11.21
C PHE A 130 28.60 7.58 11.30
N GLU A 131 27.72 6.87 12.02
CA GLU A 131 27.74 5.40 12.14
C GLU A 131 27.48 4.75 10.78
N VAL A 132 26.58 5.34 9.98
CA VAL A 132 26.31 4.88 8.62
C VAL A 132 27.52 5.08 7.70
N VAL A 133 28.28 6.16 7.86
CA VAL A 133 29.50 6.38 7.07
C VAL A 133 30.59 5.38 7.47
N ASP A 134 30.76 5.13 8.77
CA ASP A 134 31.75 4.17 9.30
C ASP A 134 31.43 2.72 8.88
N GLU A 135 30.18 2.28 9.04
CA GLU A 135 29.72 0.95 8.62
C GLU A 135 30.01 0.72 7.12
N ILE A 136 29.88 1.76 6.31
CA ILE A 136 30.09 1.69 4.87
C ILE A 136 31.58 1.70 4.50
N GLN A 137 32.40 2.48 5.21
CA GLN A 137 33.85 2.44 5.04
C GLN A 137 34.39 1.05 5.38
N LEU A 138 33.87 0.43 6.44
CA LEU A 138 34.16 -0.94 6.83
C LEU A 138 33.61 -1.98 5.84
N ALA A 139 32.44 -1.75 5.23
CA ALA A 139 31.86 -2.65 4.24
C ALA A 139 32.61 -2.60 2.89
N LYS A 140 33.19 -1.45 2.53
CA LYS A 140 33.93 -1.24 1.27
C LYS A 140 35.21 -2.08 1.18
N SER A 141 35.80 -2.43 2.31
CA SER A 141 37.01 -3.28 2.37
C SER A 141 36.70 -4.77 2.18
N ARG A 142 35.42 -5.18 2.18
CA ARG A 142 35.02 -6.59 2.05
C ARG A 142 34.76 -6.98 0.60
N PRO A 143 35.11 -8.21 0.17
CA PRO A 143 34.85 -8.69 -1.19
C PRO A 143 33.34 -8.82 -1.50
N THR A 144 32.49 -8.90 -0.47
CA THR A 144 31.02 -8.90 -0.61
C THR A 144 30.44 -7.54 -0.98
N TRP A 145 31.24 -6.47 -1.00
CA TRP A 145 30.81 -5.10 -1.29
C TRP A 145 30.00 -4.98 -2.58
N LEU A 146 30.38 -5.68 -3.65
CA LEU A 146 29.69 -5.60 -4.95
C LEU A 146 28.21 -6.00 -4.84
N PHE A 147 27.89 -6.98 -3.99
CA PHE A 147 26.52 -7.45 -3.77
C PHE A 147 25.72 -6.54 -2.83
N VAL A 148 26.38 -5.95 -1.82
CA VAL A 148 25.70 -5.11 -0.81
C VAL A 148 25.69 -3.61 -1.17
N ARG A 149 26.41 -3.21 -2.23
CA ARG A 149 26.55 -1.81 -2.66
C ARG A 149 25.20 -1.11 -2.85
N ASN A 150 24.27 -1.74 -3.55
CA ASN A 150 22.96 -1.14 -3.84
C ASN A 150 22.12 -0.97 -2.58
N TRP A 151 22.27 -1.89 -1.62
CA TRP A 151 21.61 -1.83 -0.33
C TRP A 151 22.15 -0.65 0.50
N HIS A 152 23.47 -0.54 0.69
CA HIS A 152 24.09 0.59 1.38
C HIS A 152 23.81 1.93 0.69
N ALA A 153 23.84 1.99 -0.65
CA ALA A 153 23.51 3.20 -1.40
C ALA A 153 22.07 3.67 -1.14
N THR A 154 21.13 2.75 -0.92
CA THR A 154 19.73 3.10 -0.60
C THR A 154 19.61 3.68 0.81
N ARG A 155 20.36 3.14 1.79
CA ARG A 155 20.42 3.62 3.18
C ARG A 155 20.92 5.06 3.26
N VAL A 156 21.99 5.32 2.52
CA VAL A 156 22.67 6.62 2.39
C VAL A 156 21.75 7.66 1.79
N LYS A 157 21.06 7.33 0.70
CA LYS A 157 20.07 8.23 0.10
C LYS A 157 18.97 8.60 1.09
N LEU A 158 18.46 7.61 1.83
CA LEU A 158 17.40 7.83 2.81
C LEU A 158 17.88 8.72 3.97
N LYS A 159 19.09 8.50 4.48
CA LYS A 159 19.69 9.33 5.53
C LYS A 159 20.02 10.74 5.08
N LEU A 160 20.47 10.90 3.84
CA LEU A 160 20.69 12.23 3.26
C LEU A 160 19.39 13.03 3.14
N VAL A 161 18.30 12.37 2.73
CA VAL A 161 16.97 12.99 2.65
C VAL A 161 16.42 13.32 4.04
N ASP A 162 16.63 12.44 5.02
CA ASP A 162 16.30 12.67 6.43
C ASP A 162 17.05 13.89 7.01
N ALA A 163 18.37 13.96 6.86
CA ALA A 163 19.18 15.10 7.29
C ALA A 163 18.78 16.41 6.58
N PHE A 164 18.51 16.34 5.27
CA PHE A 164 18.01 17.48 4.50
C PHE A 164 16.65 17.97 5.04
N PHE A 165 15.70 17.07 5.28
CA PHE A 165 14.40 17.40 5.83
C PHE A 165 14.52 18.06 7.21
N ARG A 166 15.31 17.48 8.11
CA ARG A 166 15.54 18.04 9.45
C ARG A 166 16.16 19.43 9.38
N HIS A 167 17.09 19.65 8.46
CA HIS A 167 17.72 20.94 8.26
C HIS A 167 16.75 22.01 7.74
N VAL A 168 15.93 21.70 6.73
CA VAL A 168 14.96 22.63 6.14
C VAL A 168 13.89 23.05 7.16
N TYR A 169 13.38 22.10 7.96
CA TYR A 169 12.35 22.39 8.96
C TYR A 169 12.92 22.81 10.33
N GLY A 170 14.25 22.88 10.47
CA GLY A 170 14.92 23.24 11.72
C GLY A 170 14.64 22.28 12.88
N LEU A 171 14.36 21.01 12.58
CA LEU A 171 14.03 19.97 13.56
C LEU A 171 15.30 19.40 14.21
N PRO A 172 15.29 19.10 15.51
CA PRO A 172 16.42 18.44 16.18
C PRO A 172 16.65 17.01 15.71
N PRO A 173 17.84 16.44 15.97
CA PRO A 173 18.18 15.08 15.57
C PRO A 173 17.35 14.00 16.26
N MET A 174 16.72 14.29 17.41
CA MET A 174 15.80 13.36 18.10
C MET A 174 14.49 13.10 17.31
N PHE A 175 14.19 13.91 16.29
CA PHE A 175 13.02 13.69 15.45
C PHE A 175 13.23 12.46 14.53
N GLY A 176 12.40 11.45 14.71
CA GLY A 176 12.42 10.25 13.87
C GLY A 176 11.70 10.48 12.53
N PHE A 177 12.42 10.89 11.48
CA PHE A 177 11.87 11.00 10.13
C PHE A 177 11.23 9.69 9.63
N ALA A 178 11.83 8.55 9.95
CA ALA A 178 11.25 7.23 9.65
C ALA A 178 9.83 7.07 10.22
N LYS A 179 9.58 7.58 11.45
CA LYS A 179 8.25 7.57 12.08
C LYS A 179 7.25 8.46 11.35
N HIS A 180 7.70 9.62 10.86
CA HIS A 180 6.87 10.51 10.05
C HIS A 180 6.48 9.87 8.70
N VAL A 181 7.47 9.34 7.96
CA VAL A 181 7.24 8.61 6.71
C VAL A 181 6.29 7.44 6.92
N ARG A 182 6.45 6.69 8.01
CA ARG A 182 5.57 5.59 8.37
C ARG A 182 4.14 6.05 8.61
N GLY A 183 3.92 7.15 9.32
CA GLY A 183 2.58 7.71 9.55
C GLY A 183 1.86 8.06 8.24
N ILE A 184 2.61 8.62 7.27
CA ILE A 184 2.13 8.91 5.91
C ILE A 184 1.87 7.62 5.14
N GLN A 185 2.79 6.65 5.19
CA GLN A 185 2.65 5.37 4.49
C GLN A 185 1.42 4.60 4.99
N GLU A 186 1.17 4.59 6.30
CA GLU A 186 -0.02 3.96 6.89
C GLU A 186 -1.32 4.64 6.43
N GLN A 187 -1.31 5.97 6.30
CA GLN A 187 -2.45 6.72 5.76
C GLN A 187 -2.68 6.43 4.28
N LEU A 188 -1.61 6.51 3.48
CA LEU A 188 -1.64 6.21 2.05
C LEU A 188 -2.13 4.79 1.81
N THR A 189 -1.64 3.81 2.57
CA THR A 189 -2.07 2.41 2.46
C THR A 189 -3.55 2.24 2.80
N PHE A 190 -4.04 2.92 3.84
CA PHE A 190 -5.46 2.93 4.17
C PHE A 190 -6.30 3.48 3.01
N GLU A 191 -5.92 4.63 2.45
CA GLU A 191 -6.63 5.27 1.33
C GLU A 191 -6.59 4.44 0.04
N LEU A 192 -5.46 3.78 -0.25
CA LEU A 192 -5.28 2.94 -1.44
C LEU A 192 -6.19 1.71 -1.42
N PHE A 193 -6.38 1.08 -0.25
CA PHE A 193 -7.20 -0.11 -0.09
C PHE A 193 -8.63 0.19 0.39
N ASP A 194 -8.92 1.45 0.74
CA ASP A 194 -10.29 1.91 0.96
C ASP A 194 -11.03 2.03 -0.36
N MET A 195 -11.52 0.90 -0.84
CA MET A 195 -12.28 0.84 -2.07
C MET A 195 -13.75 0.61 -1.75
N GLY A 196 -14.53 1.67 -1.96
CA GLY A 196 -15.98 1.66 -1.87
C GLY A 196 -16.63 1.16 -3.17
N PHE A 197 -17.78 1.75 -3.51
CA PHE A 197 -18.58 1.36 -4.67
C PHE A 197 -17.81 1.35 -6.01
N GLY A 198 -16.77 2.20 -6.14
CA GLY A 198 -15.95 2.30 -7.35
C GLY A 198 -15.27 0.97 -7.76
N ALA A 199 -14.93 0.10 -6.81
CA ALA A 199 -14.36 -1.21 -7.12
C ALA A 199 -15.30 -2.07 -7.96
N TRP A 200 -16.61 -2.02 -7.65
CA TRP A 200 -17.63 -2.79 -8.35
C TRP A 200 -17.89 -2.25 -9.76
N VAL A 201 -17.81 -0.92 -9.94
CA VAL A 201 -17.91 -0.29 -11.27
C VAL A 201 -16.73 -0.72 -12.14
N VAL A 202 -15.50 -0.71 -11.60
CA VAL A 202 -14.31 -1.19 -12.32
C VAL A 202 -14.39 -2.68 -12.61
N LEU A 203 -14.88 -3.49 -11.65
CA LEU A 203 -15.14 -4.92 -11.88
C LEU A 203 -16.08 -5.11 -13.07
N LEU A 204 -17.20 -4.38 -13.12
CA LEU A 204 -18.16 -4.46 -14.22
C LEU A 204 -17.53 -4.00 -15.56
N ALA A 205 -16.75 -2.92 -15.55
CA ALA A 205 -16.05 -2.45 -16.74
C ALA A 205 -15.04 -3.50 -17.26
N LEU A 206 -14.28 -4.13 -16.36
CA LEU A 206 -13.37 -5.23 -16.71
C LEU A 206 -14.13 -6.42 -17.30
N PHE A 207 -15.32 -6.74 -16.76
CA PHE A 207 -16.16 -7.85 -17.24
C PHE A 207 -16.52 -7.63 -18.70
N TYR A 208 -17.18 -6.51 -18.98
CA TYR A 208 -17.64 -6.19 -20.33
C TYR A 208 -16.49 -6.03 -21.32
N THR A 209 -15.39 -5.40 -20.90
CA THR A 209 -14.22 -5.23 -21.77
C THR A 209 -13.58 -6.57 -22.12
N PHE A 210 -13.43 -7.47 -21.14
CA PHE A 210 -12.84 -8.78 -21.36
C PHE A 210 -13.68 -9.61 -22.33
N PHE A 211 -14.98 -9.75 -22.07
CA PHE A 211 -15.87 -10.54 -22.94
C PHE A 211 -16.13 -9.90 -24.30
N SER A 212 -16.03 -8.58 -24.41
CA SER A 212 -16.06 -7.89 -25.70
C SER A 212 -14.81 -8.17 -26.54
N ILE A 213 -13.62 -8.26 -25.92
CA ILE A 213 -12.36 -8.56 -26.63
C ILE A 213 -12.29 -10.03 -27.02
N THR A 214 -12.82 -10.94 -26.20
CA THR A 214 -12.87 -12.38 -26.54
C THR A 214 -13.96 -12.70 -27.57
N GLY A 215 -14.90 -11.78 -27.83
CA GLY A 215 -16.01 -11.98 -28.76
C GLY A 215 -17.14 -12.86 -28.22
N GLU A 216 -17.18 -13.07 -26.90
CA GLU A 216 -18.10 -13.97 -26.22
C GLU A 216 -19.25 -13.23 -25.51
N LEU A 217 -19.39 -11.92 -25.72
CA LEU A 217 -20.38 -11.11 -25.01
C LEU A 217 -21.85 -11.52 -25.30
N GLU A 218 -22.13 -12.01 -26.51
CA GLU A 218 -23.45 -12.49 -26.93
C GLU A 218 -23.58 -14.02 -26.87
N ALA A 219 -22.51 -14.72 -26.48
CA ALA A 219 -22.53 -16.18 -26.36
C ALA A 219 -23.30 -16.61 -25.09
N ALA A 220 -23.91 -17.79 -25.13
CA ALA A 220 -24.48 -18.40 -23.93
C ALA A 220 -23.36 -18.55 -22.87
N TYR A 221 -23.60 -18.06 -21.66
CA TYR A 221 -22.70 -18.24 -20.54
C TYR A 221 -22.79 -19.70 -20.07
N ASP A 222 -22.18 -20.60 -20.83
CA ASP A 222 -22.15 -22.02 -20.49
C ASP A 222 -21.06 -22.25 -19.45
N LEU A 223 -21.50 -22.61 -18.23
CA LEU A 223 -20.69 -23.37 -17.27
C LEU A 223 -20.17 -24.64 -17.99
N PRO A 224 -18.94 -25.08 -17.71
CA PRO A 224 -18.02 -25.65 -18.69
C PRO A 224 -18.69 -26.66 -19.65
N PRO A 225 -18.73 -26.37 -20.96
CA PRO A 225 -19.28 -27.30 -21.94
C PRO A 225 -18.39 -28.54 -22.06
N LYS A 226 -18.96 -29.63 -22.60
CA LYS A 226 -18.31 -30.91 -22.91
C LYS A 226 -16.85 -30.71 -23.37
N GLN A 227 -15.97 -31.55 -22.80
CA GLN A 227 -14.50 -31.67 -22.93
C GLN A 227 -13.87 -31.39 -24.32
N THR A 228 -14.62 -31.42 -25.41
CA THR A 228 -14.16 -31.22 -26.79
C THR A 228 -14.10 -29.75 -27.24
N THR A 229 -14.68 -28.80 -26.50
CA THR A 229 -14.70 -27.35 -26.86
C THR A 229 -13.87 -26.46 -25.91
N THR A 230 -13.29 -27.03 -24.86
CA THR A 230 -12.60 -26.29 -23.79
C THR A 230 -11.21 -25.78 -24.19
N ILE A 231 -10.47 -26.56 -24.99
CA ILE A 231 -9.09 -26.26 -25.40
C ILE A 231 -8.96 -24.97 -26.23
N PRO A 232 -9.73 -24.73 -27.31
CA PRO A 232 -9.60 -23.50 -28.10
C PRO A 232 -10.03 -22.25 -27.32
N LEU A 233 -10.99 -22.40 -26.41
CA LEU A 233 -11.57 -21.32 -25.62
C LEU A 233 -10.65 -20.91 -24.45
N PHE A 234 -9.96 -21.88 -23.84
CA PHE A 234 -8.90 -21.63 -22.88
C PHE A 234 -7.72 -20.88 -23.52
N SER A 235 -7.32 -21.28 -24.73
CA SER A 235 -6.21 -20.64 -25.44
C SER A 235 -6.49 -19.19 -25.82
N SER A 236 -7.72 -18.84 -26.20
CA SER A 236 -8.12 -17.45 -26.49
C SER A 236 -8.16 -16.59 -25.23
N ARG A 237 -8.90 -17.04 -24.20
CA ARG A 237 -9.04 -16.33 -22.91
C ARG A 237 -7.69 -16.17 -22.21
N GLY A 238 -6.87 -17.22 -22.21
CA GLY A 238 -5.53 -17.22 -21.61
C GLY A 238 -4.60 -16.20 -22.28
N ARG A 239 -4.60 -16.11 -23.61
CA ARG A 239 -3.76 -15.11 -24.33
C ARG A 239 -4.18 -13.68 -24.05
N VAL A 240 -5.49 -13.40 -24.08
CA VAL A 240 -6.03 -12.06 -23.74
C VAL A 240 -5.65 -11.71 -22.29
N PHE A 241 -5.79 -12.66 -21.37
CA PHE A 241 -5.44 -12.45 -19.97
C PHE A 241 -3.94 -12.21 -19.75
N VAL A 242 -3.06 -12.97 -20.41
CA VAL A 242 -1.60 -12.75 -20.37
C VAL A 242 -1.24 -11.36 -20.88
N CYS A 243 -1.87 -10.91 -21.97
CA CYS A 243 -1.68 -9.55 -22.48
C CYS A 243 -2.12 -8.49 -21.46
N PHE A 244 -3.30 -8.68 -20.87
CA PHE A 244 -3.82 -7.80 -19.82
C PHE A 244 -2.89 -7.74 -18.60
N SER A 245 -2.51 -8.89 -18.01
CA SER A 245 -1.67 -8.93 -16.81
C SER A 245 -0.26 -8.39 -17.08
N SER A 246 0.30 -8.65 -18.26
CA SER A 246 1.58 -8.08 -18.69
C SER A 246 1.51 -6.57 -18.89
N SER A 247 0.42 -6.05 -19.46
CA SER A 247 0.22 -4.60 -19.66
C SER A 247 0.11 -3.87 -18.31
N LEU A 248 -0.57 -4.48 -17.33
CA LEU A 248 -0.67 -3.94 -15.98
C LEU A 248 0.69 -3.91 -15.28
N MET A 249 1.47 -4.99 -15.41
CA MET A 249 2.84 -5.05 -14.88
C MET A 249 3.74 -4.01 -15.55
N ALA A 250 3.65 -3.83 -16.87
CA ALA A 250 4.40 -2.82 -17.59
C ALA A 250 4.04 -1.40 -17.11
N LEU A 251 2.74 -1.10 -16.95
CA LEU A 251 2.26 0.17 -16.42
C LEU A 251 2.79 0.43 -15.00
N ALA A 252 2.70 -0.57 -14.11
CA ALA A 252 3.23 -0.48 -12.75
C ALA A 252 4.75 -0.29 -12.74
N THR A 253 5.46 -0.93 -13.67
CA THR A 253 6.93 -0.80 -13.80
C THR A 253 7.32 0.59 -14.29
N VAL A 254 6.64 1.13 -15.30
CA VAL A 254 6.84 2.50 -15.79
C VAL A 254 6.58 3.49 -14.66
N PHE A 255 5.49 3.31 -13.92
CA PHE A 255 5.19 4.17 -12.77
C PHE A 255 6.28 4.08 -11.69
N TYR A 256 6.81 2.88 -11.42
CA TYR A 256 7.94 2.72 -10.50
C TYR A 256 9.21 3.43 -10.99
N ILE A 257 9.50 3.38 -12.29
CA ILE A 257 10.63 4.12 -12.87
C ILE A 257 10.45 5.63 -12.69
N VAL A 258 9.26 6.16 -12.93
CA VAL A 258 8.96 7.59 -12.70
C VAL A 258 9.16 7.97 -11.23
N MET A 259 8.69 7.14 -10.30
CA MET A 259 8.83 7.39 -8.85
C MET A 259 10.28 7.27 -8.36
N THR A 260 11.08 6.37 -8.92
CA THR A 260 12.51 6.28 -8.59
C THR A 260 13.32 7.42 -9.20
N TRP A 261 12.90 7.91 -10.36
CA TRP A 261 13.48 9.08 -10.99
C TRP A 261 13.21 10.36 -10.19
N SER A 262 11.96 10.57 -9.74
CA SER A 262 11.62 11.71 -8.87
C SER A 262 12.38 11.66 -7.54
N TYR A 263 12.48 10.49 -6.91
CA TYR A 263 13.27 10.32 -5.69
C TYR A 263 14.75 10.60 -5.92
N SER A 264 15.31 10.18 -7.05
CA SER A 264 16.71 10.44 -7.39
C SER A 264 16.98 11.93 -7.62
N ARG A 265 16.02 12.66 -8.19
CA ARG A 265 16.07 14.14 -8.31
C ARG A 265 16.05 14.82 -6.95
N LEU A 266 15.21 14.35 -6.02
CA LEU A 266 15.18 14.86 -4.65
C LEU A 266 16.51 14.65 -3.94
N VAL A 267 17.08 13.45 -4.02
CA VAL A 267 18.41 13.13 -3.45
C VAL A 267 19.49 14.03 -4.05
N HIS A 268 19.44 14.30 -5.35
CA HIS A 268 20.40 15.19 -6.00
C HIS A 268 20.30 16.62 -5.45
N HIS A 269 19.09 17.12 -5.21
CA HIS A 269 18.89 18.42 -4.59
C HIS A 269 19.39 18.48 -3.14
N ALA A 270 19.09 17.44 -2.35
CA ALA A 270 19.59 17.31 -0.98
C ALA A 270 21.13 17.31 -0.94
N LYS A 271 21.77 16.64 -1.91
CA LYS A 271 23.22 16.65 -2.08
C LYS A 271 23.77 18.05 -2.38
N LEU A 272 23.14 18.79 -3.30
CA LEU A 272 23.58 20.16 -3.62
C LEU A 272 23.47 21.07 -2.39
N HIS A 273 22.38 20.97 -1.64
CA HIS A 273 22.17 21.77 -0.43
C HIS A 273 23.11 21.38 0.73
N ALA A 274 23.59 20.13 0.77
CA ALA A 274 24.61 19.69 1.72
C ALA A 274 25.94 20.42 1.52
N LEU A 275 26.32 20.55 0.24
CA LEU A 275 27.64 20.96 -0.23
C LEU A 275 27.79 22.48 -0.33
N VAL A 276 26.70 23.25 -0.33
CA VAL A 276 26.77 24.71 -0.20
C VAL A 276 27.15 25.04 1.25
N PRO A 277 28.29 25.68 1.50
CA PRO A 277 28.66 26.15 2.83
C PRO A 277 27.62 27.16 3.30
N SER A 278 27.22 27.08 4.57
CA SER A 278 26.44 28.14 5.21
C SER A 278 27.17 29.47 5.03
N MET A 279 26.45 30.50 4.55
CA MET A 279 26.93 31.87 4.43
C MET A 279 27.40 32.38 5.80
N ASP A 280 28.69 32.25 6.06
CA ASP A 280 29.46 33.15 6.92
C ASP A 280 30.40 33.95 6.00
N PRO A 281 30.72 35.22 6.33
CA PRO A 281 31.36 36.16 5.39
C PRO A 281 32.76 35.68 4.96
N PRO A 282 33.23 36.09 3.77
CA PRO A 282 34.40 35.49 3.16
C PRO A 282 35.68 35.98 3.83
N SER A 283 36.41 35.08 4.48
CA SER A 283 37.85 35.22 4.60
C SER A 283 38.50 34.58 3.37
N GLN A 284 39.03 35.44 2.51
CA GLN A 284 39.93 35.13 1.39
C GLN A 284 41.03 34.15 1.82
N GLU A 285 41.22 33.05 1.07
CA GLU A 285 42.44 32.73 0.32
C GLU A 285 42.48 31.24 -0.07
N GLY A 286 42.91 30.96 -1.30
CA GLY A 286 43.38 29.63 -1.70
C GLY A 286 42.79 29.11 -3.00
N ASP A 287 43.38 29.52 -4.11
CA ASP A 287 43.24 28.93 -5.45
C ASP A 287 43.28 27.40 -5.44
N GLY A 288 42.39 26.79 -6.23
CA GLY A 288 42.41 25.36 -6.47
C GLY A 288 41.10 24.85 -7.00
N GLU A 289 40.83 25.10 -8.28
CA GLU A 289 39.76 24.49 -9.07
C GLU A 289 39.84 22.95 -9.00
N LYS A 290 39.21 22.36 -7.99
CA LYS A 290 38.93 20.92 -7.91
C LYS A 290 37.45 20.73 -8.12
N LYS A 291 37.09 20.58 -9.40
CA LYS A 291 35.84 19.94 -9.85
C LYS A 291 35.87 18.45 -9.50
N THR A 292 36.06 18.12 -8.22
CA THR A 292 35.92 16.76 -7.71
C THR A 292 34.44 16.45 -7.84
N SER A 293 34.08 15.38 -8.54
CA SER A 293 32.71 14.86 -8.52
C SER A 293 32.37 14.52 -7.07
N SER A 294 31.85 15.49 -6.32
CA SER A 294 31.52 15.35 -4.90
C SER A 294 30.64 14.14 -4.78
N SER A 295 31.10 13.09 -4.13
CA SER A 295 30.32 11.87 -4.07
C SER A 295 29.14 12.09 -3.13
N ILE A 296 28.08 11.28 -3.24
CA ILE A 296 26.98 11.30 -2.26
C ILE A 296 27.54 11.14 -0.83
N TRP A 297 28.67 10.44 -0.72
CA TRP A 297 29.46 10.23 0.49
C TRP A 297 29.97 11.52 1.13
N ASP A 298 30.50 12.45 0.32
CA ASP A 298 31.06 13.71 0.82
C ASP A 298 29.95 14.61 1.37
N ALA A 299 28.77 14.57 0.74
CA ALA A 299 27.59 15.27 1.21
C ALA A 299 27.11 14.74 2.57
N ILE A 300 27.08 13.42 2.77
CA ILE A 300 26.71 12.86 4.08
C ILE A 300 27.77 13.15 5.14
N ALA A 301 29.06 13.08 4.81
CA ALA A 301 30.12 13.46 5.75
C ALA A 301 30.01 14.93 6.18
N SER A 302 29.65 15.84 5.25
CA SER A 302 29.38 17.25 5.57
C SER A 302 28.14 17.44 6.48
N PHE A 303 27.13 16.57 6.35
CA PHE A 303 25.99 16.58 7.27
C PHE A 303 26.30 15.95 8.62
N ALA A 304 27.13 14.90 8.66
CA ALA A 304 27.54 14.26 9.91
C ALA A 304 28.31 15.23 10.82
N THR A 305 29.17 16.07 10.24
CA THR A 305 29.86 17.14 10.99
C THR A 305 28.88 18.20 11.51
N LYS A 306 27.90 18.62 10.69
CA LYS A 306 26.82 19.53 11.11
C LYS A 306 25.95 18.92 12.23
N GLU A 307 25.56 17.65 12.14
CA GLU A 307 24.81 16.96 13.19
C GLU A 307 25.60 16.87 14.50
N GLY A 308 26.92 16.65 14.44
CA GLY A 308 27.82 16.64 15.59
C GLY A 308 27.93 17.99 16.32
N THR A 309 27.73 19.11 15.63
CA THR A 309 27.62 20.43 16.29
C THR A 309 26.28 20.62 17.00
N VAL A 310 25.19 20.09 16.42
CA VAL A 310 23.84 20.19 16.99
C VAL A 310 23.65 19.28 18.21
N THR A 311 24.42 18.19 18.34
CA THR A 311 24.43 17.35 19.57
C THR A 311 24.91 18.07 20.83
N GLN A 312 25.42 19.30 20.72
CA GLN A 312 25.71 20.13 21.88
C GLN A 312 24.47 20.83 22.47
N LEU A 313 23.31 20.79 21.79
CA LEU A 313 22.04 21.29 22.35
C LEU A 313 21.51 20.36 23.45
N GLY A 314 21.10 20.94 24.58
CA GLY A 314 20.49 20.19 25.67
C GLY A 314 19.15 19.54 25.27
N PRO A 315 18.75 18.39 25.86
CA PRO A 315 17.53 17.67 25.50
C PRO A 315 16.24 18.51 25.67
N LEU A 316 16.22 19.40 26.67
CA LEU A 316 15.13 20.34 26.91
C LEU A 316 15.02 21.44 25.82
N GLU A 317 16.16 21.89 25.29
CA GLU A 317 16.22 22.87 24.21
C GLU A 317 15.80 22.26 22.86
N ALA A 318 16.13 20.99 22.64
CA ALA A 318 15.62 20.24 21.50
C ALA A 318 14.09 20.08 21.57
N LEU A 319 13.54 19.77 22.76
CA LEU A 319 12.09 19.67 22.99
C LEU A 319 11.35 20.98 22.73
N SER A 320 11.85 22.10 23.24
CA SER A 320 11.23 23.42 23.03
C SER A 320 11.30 23.84 21.55
N ARG A 321 12.39 23.52 20.86
CA ARG A 321 12.52 23.76 19.42
C ARG A 321 11.54 22.93 18.60
N MET A 322 11.30 21.66 18.96
CA MET A 322 10.27 20.83 18.33
C MET A 322 8.88 21.39 18.57
N GLN A 323 8.56 21.80 19.80
CA GLN A 323 7.26 22.42 20.12
C GLN A 323 7.03 23.70 19.31
N ALA A 324 8.03 24.59 19.25
CA ALA A 324 7.93 25.83 18.48
C ALA A 324 7.70 25.60 16.98
N VAL A 325 8.32 24.56 16.39
CA VAL A 325 8.06 24.17 14.99
C VAL A 325 6.65 23.60 14.83
N GLY A 326 6.19 22.78 15.78
CA GLY A 326 4.82 22.25 15.80
C GLY A 326 3.77 23.35 15.86
N GLU A 327 3.93 24.32 16.76
CA GLU A 327 3.02 25.47 16.91
C GLU A 327 3.01 26.36 15.67
N ARG A 328 4.16 26.57 15.00
CA ARG A 328 4.21 27.32 13.72
C ARG A 328 3.44 26.61 12.62
N LEU A 329 3.54 25.29 12.54
CA LEU A 329 2.81 24.47 11.58
C LEU A 329 1.31 24.49 11.87
N GLU A 330 0.92 24.42 13.15
CA GLU A 330 -0.47 24.47 13.59
C GLU A 330 -1.10 25.86 13.38
N ALA A 331 -0.36 26.94 13.64
CA ALA A 331 -0.80 28.30 13.36
C ALA A 331 -0.98 28.59 11.86
N SER A 332 -0.33 27.81 11.00
CA SER A 332 -0.49 27.88 9.54
C SER A 332 -1.71 27.10 9.05
N LEU A 333 -2.35 26.29 9.90
CA LEU A 333 -3.63 25.66 9.59
C LEU A 333 -4.75 26.68 9.82
N PRO A 334 -5.75 26.75 8.94
CA PRO A 334 -6.91 27.59 9.16
C PRO A 334 -7.63 27.13 10.44
N THR A 335 -7.91 28.09 11.31
CA THR A 335 -8.73 27.89 12.50
C THR A 335 -10.12 27.42 12.10
N ILE A 336 -10.36 26.11 12.20
CA ILE A 336 -11.71 25.56 12.18
C ILE A 336 -12.38 26.08 13.46
N SER A 337 -13.39 26.94 13.28
CA SER A 337 -14.14 27.54 14.39
C SER A 337 -14.68 26.45 15.33
N PRO A 338 -14.56 26.60 16.66
CA PRO A 338 -15.03 25.62 17.64
C PRO A 338 -16.57 25.46 17.66
N HIS A 339 -17.33 26.29 16.94
CA HIS A 339 -18.78 26.15 16.83
C HIS A 339 -19.27 25.06 15.86
N ASP A 340 -18.38 24.40 15.10
CA ASP A 340 -18.75 23.21 14.31
C ASP A 340 -18.51 21.88 15.06
N ARG A 341 -18.14 21.90 16.35
CA ARG A 341 -17.93 20.68 17.16
C ARG A 341 -19.20 19.89 17.49
N THR A 342 -20.39 20.40 17.18
CA THR A 342 -21.66 19.67 17.39
C THR A 342 -22.06 18.77 16.24
N SER A 343 -21.29 18.68 15.14
CA SER A 343 -21.54 17.70 14.08
C SER A 343 -20.89 16.33 14.36
N HIS A 344 -20.92 15.88 15.62
CA HIS A 344 -20.44 14.55 16.05
C HIS A 344 -21.23 13.37 15.44
N TRP A 345 -22.20 13.66 14.56
CA TRP A 345 -23.04 12.70 13.83
C TRP A 345 -23.05 12.87 12.30
N ALA A 346 -22.22 13.73 11.71
CA ALA A 346 -22.21 13.97 10.26
C ALA A 346 -21.42 12.93 9.42
N TRP A 347 -21.27 11.69 9.91
CA TRP A 347 -20.65 10.57 9.18
C TRP A 347 -21.68 9.63 8.52
N ARG A 348 -22.92 10.07 8.32
CA ARG A 348 -23.95 9.18 7.79
C ARG A 348 -24.91 9.91 6.87
N ASP A 349 -24.41 10.24 5.68
CA ASP A 349 -25.23 10.24 4.47
C ASP A 349 -24.38 9.68 3.32
N GLU A 350 -24.49 8.36 3.18
CA GLU A 350 -24.05 7.58 2.03
C GLU A 350 -25.10 7.77 0.92
N HIS A 351 -24.96 8.81 0.11
CA HIS A 351 -25.63 8.84 -1.18
C HIS A 351 -24.79 8.05 -2.20
N PRO A 352 -25.36 7.05 -2.91
CA PRO A 352 -24.61 6.10 -3.73
C PRO A 352 -24.11 6.65 -5.09
N LEU A 353 -24.31 7.93 -5.41
CA LEU A 353 -24.10 8.47 -6.77
C LEU A 353 -23.09 9.63 -6.89
N THR A 354 -22.21 9.84 -5.91
CA THR A 354 -21.11 10.81 -6.06
C THR A 354 -19.73 10.20 -5.77
N PRO A 355 -19.08 9.52 -6.73
CA PRO A 355 -17.72 9.01 -6.53
C PRO A 355 -16.62 9.82 -7.23
N LEU A 356 -16.88 10.99 -7.84
CA LEU A 356 -15.82 11.71 -8.58
C LEU A 356 -15.30 13.01 -7.95
N CYS A 357 -15.97 13.58 -6.94
CA CYS A 357 -15.54 14.86 -6.33
C CYS A 357 -15.81 14.96 -4.82
N ARG A 358 -15.58 13.90 -4.02
CA ARG A 358 -15.60 14.08 -2.55
C ARG A 358 -14.22 14.53 -2.07
N GLN A 359 -14.14 15.84 -1.86
CA GLN A 359 -13.10 16.60 -1.17
C GLN A 359 -12.44 15.79 -0.03
N THR A 360 -11.17 15.41 -0.23
CA THR A 360 -10.19 15.53 0.85
C THR A 360 -9.72 16.98 0.85
N SER A 361 -10.53 17.86 1.43
CA SER A 361 -10.22 19.26 1.74
C SER A 361 -9.20 19.34 2.88
N LEU A 362 -8.09 18.63 2.73
CA LEU A 362 -6.94 18.59 3.65
C LEU A 362 -5.61 18.65 2.86
N GLU A 363 -5.63 19.08 1.60
CA GLU A 363 -4.44 19.61 0.91
C GLU A 363 -4.31 21.11 1.23
N GLN A 364 -4.07 21.46 2.49
CA GLN A 364 -3.62 22.80 2.85
C GLN A 364 -2.10 22.81 2.84
N ASN A 365 -1.57 22.94 1.62
CA ASN A 365 -0.15 23.11 1.36
C ASN A 365 0.29 24.43 2.01
N VAL A 366 0.92 24.36 3.18
CA VAL A 366 1.86 25.42 3.59
C VAL A 366 2.91 25.47 2.48
N SER A 367 3.11 26.63 1.85
CA SER A 367 4.18 26.85 0.86
C SER A 367 5.48 26.39 1.48
N THR A 368 5.97 25.21 1.08
CA THR A 368 7.15 24.66 1.70
C THR A 368 8.35 25.44 1.16
N GLN A 369 9.39 25.66 1.97
CA GLN A 369 10.65 26.23 1.48
C GLN A 369 11.29 25.42 0.32
N ILE A 370 10.70 24.28 -0.04
CA ILE A 370 11.10 23.32 -1.07
C ILE A 370 10.36 23.58 -2.41
N ASP A 371 9.43 24.55 -2.48
CA ASP A 371 8.59 24.85 -3.66
C ASP A 371 9.39 25.22 -4.93
N CYS A 372 10.69 25.52 -4.81
CA CYS A 372 11.57 25.80 -5.95
C CYS A 372 11.96 24.57 -6.78
N ILE A 373 11.57 23.35 -6.37
CA ILE A 373 11.99 22.11 -7.02
C ILE A 373 10.90 21.56 -7.94
N SER A 374 11.13 21.60 -9.26
CA SER A 374 10.30 20.94 -10.25
C SER A 374 10.59 19.43 -10.28
N LEU A 375 9.71 18.62 -9.67
CA LEU A 375 9.72 17.18 -9.85
C LEU A 375 8.98 16.78 -11.13
N PRO A 376 9.33 15.64 -11.76
CA PRO A 376 8.66 15.15 -12.96
C PRO A 376 7.25 14.59 -12.70
N ILE A 377 6.71 14.80 -11.50
CA ILE A 377 5.40 14.32 -11.07
C ILE A 377 4.39 15.43 -11.29
N ILE A 378 3.32 15.11 -12.02
CA ILE A 378 2.22 16.04 -12.34
C ILE A 378 1.52 16.51 -11.06
N SER A 379 1.16 15.56 -10.19
CA SER A 379 0.49 15.81 -8.91
C SER A 379 0.55 14.56 -8.04
N TYR A 380 0.73 14.75 -6.72
CA TYR A 380 0.63 13.66 -5.75
C TYR A 380 -0.75 12.96 -5.82
N GLN A 381 -1.82 13.74 -5.96
CA GLN A 381 -3.18 13.23 -6.07
C GLN A 381 -3.33 12.28 -7.26
N SER A 382 -2.79 12.65 -8.42
CA SER A 382 -2.83 11.82 -9.62
C SER A 382 -2.02 10.53 -9.46
N CYS A 383 -0.85 10.60 -8.81
CA CYS A 383 -0.04 9.41 -8.51
C CYS A 383 -0.73 8.46 -7.53
N ARG A 384 -1.40 9.00 -6.51
CA ARG A 384 -2.20 8.23 -5.55
C ARG A 384 -3.35 7.52 -6.26
N VAL A 385 -4.13 8.23 -7.08
CA VAL A 385 -5.25 7.65 -7.84
C VAL A 385 -4.76 6.61 -8.83
N LEU A 386 -3.68 6.87 -9.56
CA LEU A 386 -3.09 5.91 -10.50
C LEU A 386 -2.66 4.62 -9.77
N LEU A 387 -1.98 4.74 -8.63
CA LEU A 387 -1.59 3.59 -7.82
C LEU A 387 -2.81 2.82 -7.31
N GLN A 388 -3.86 3.52 -6.86
CA GLN A 388 -5.11 2.93 -6.43
C GLN A 388 -5.76 2.10 -7.56
N VAL A 389 -5.84 2.66 -8.77
CA VAL A 389 -6.37 1.97 -9.95
C VAL A 389 -5.53 0.74 -10.31
N ILE A 390 -4.20 0.85 -10.30
CA ILE A 390 -3.30 -0.29 -10.57
C ILE A 390 -3.55 -1.41 -9.56
N LEU A 391 -3.61 -1.10 -8.26
CA LEU A 391 -3.82 -2.09 -7.21
C LEU A 391 -5.23 -2.70 -7.26
N LEU A 392 -6.24 -1.89 -7.58
CA LEU A 392 -7.63 -2.35 -7.77
C LEU A 392 -7.71 -3.34 -8.93
N VAL A 393 -7.23 -2.95 -10.11
CA VAL A 393 -7.26 -3.78 -11.31
C VAL A 393 -6.44 -5.06 -11.11
N ASN A 394 -5.33 -5.00 -10.37
CA ASN A 394 -4.54 -6.17 -10.01
C ASN A 394 -5.32 -7.16 -9.11
N GLY A 395 -6.01 -6.63 -8.10
CA GLY A 395 -6.75 -7.46 -7.15
C GLY A 395 -7.98 -8.09 -7.77
N LEU A 396 -8.71 -7.34 -8.60
CA LEU A 396 -9.79 -7.86 -9.44
C LEU A 396 -9.26 -8.86 -10.47
N GLY A 397 -8.06 -8.64 -11.01
CA GLY A 397 -7.40 -9.54 -11.96
C GLY A 397 -7.24 -10.96 -11.43
N TYR A 398 -6.89 -11.14 -10.15
CA TYR A 398 -6.86 -12.47 -9.53
C TYR A 398 -8.22 -13.18 -9.55
N ALA A 399 -9.29 -12.42 -9.31
CA ALA A 399 -10.62 -12.99 -9.32
C ALA A 399 -11.10 -13.35 -10.71
N TYR A 400 -10.80 -12.51 -11.70
CA TYR A 400 -11.00 -12.85 -13.10
C TYR A 400 -10.25 -14.12 -13.48
N PHE A 401 -8.96 -14.23 -13.15
CA PHE A 401 -8.20 -15.44 -13.44
C PHE A 401 -8.86 -16.70 -12.85
N ALA A 402 -9.22 -16.63 -11.56
CA ALA A 402 -9.82 -17.77 -10.85
C ALA A 402 -11.19 -18.18 -11.36
N THR A 403 -11.96 -17.26 -11.96
CA THR A 403 -13.35 -17.51 -12.37
C THR A 403 -13.53 -17.69 -13.87
N THR A 404 -12.70 -17.07 -14.71
CA THR A 404 -12.88 -17.07 -16.18
C THR A 404 -11.81 -17.87 -16.93
N VAL A 405 -10.60 -18.00 -16.37
CA VAL A 405 -9.47 -18.68 -17.02
C VAL A 405 -9.23 -20.06 -16.40
N LEU A 406 -9.08 -20.12 -15.07
CA LEU A 406 -8.73 -21.34 -14.34
C LEU A 406 -9.74 -22.49 -14.51
N PRO A 407 -11.08 -22.27 -14.49
CA PRO A 407 -12.04 -23.37 -14.63
C PRO A 407 -12.03 -24.04 -16.01
N PHE A 408 -11.46 -23.38 -17.02
CA PHE A 408 -11.39 -23.88 -18.39
C PHE A 408 -10.00 -24.43 -18.74
N ALA A 409 -9.03 -24.35 -17.82
CA ALA A 409 -7.68 -24.86 -18.01
C ALA A 409 -7.69 -26.40 -17.98
N PRO A 410 -7.37 -27.10 -19.08
CA PRO A 410 -7.05 -28.51 -19.01
C PRO A 410 -5.68 -28.58 -18.32
N LEU A 411 -5.62 -29.11 -17.11
CA LEU A 411 -4.35 -29.27 -16.36
C LEU A 411 -3.62 -30.56 -16.75
N ASP A 412 -3.97 -31.12 -17.89
CA ASP A 412 -3.48 -32.41 -18.36
C ASP A 412 -2.15 -32.28 -19.11
N THR A 413 -1.88 -31.11 -19.70
CA THR A 413 -0.63 -30.83 -20.43
C THR A 413 0.28 -29.82 -19.73
N ILE A 414 1.59 -29.97 -19.97
CA ILE A 414 2.62 -29.06 -19.44
C ILE A 414 2.44 -27.65 -20.04
N GLU A 415 2.08 -27.55 -21.32
CA GLU A 415 1.92 -26.26 -22.01
C GLU A 415 0.80 -25.41 -21.40
N GLU A 416 -0.36 -26.02 -21.10
CA GLU A 416 -1.51 -25.34 -20.50
C GLU A 416 -1.26 -24.93 -19.04
N THR A 417 -0.49 -25.75 -18.31
CA THR A 417 -0.01 -25.41 -16.97
C THR A 417 0.95 -24.22 -17.01
N VAL A 418 1.89 -24.21 -17.95
CA VAL A 418 2.83 -23.09 -18.15
C VAL A 418 2.07 -21.81 -18.52
N GLN A 419 1.06 -21.89 -19.39
CA GLN A 419 0.24 -20.74 -19.76
C GLN A 419 -0.54 -20.17 -18.57
N SER A 420 -1.09 -21.04 -17.71
CA SER A 420 -1.79 -20.63 -16.49
C SER A 420 -0.84 -19.94 -15.49
N ILE A 421 0.38 -20.45 -15.33
CA ILE A 421 1.41 -19.84 -14.48
C ILE A 421 1.86 -18.49 -15.07
N ALA A 422 2.09 -18.43 -16.39
CA ALA A 422 2.48 -17.21 -17.08
C ALA A 422 1.41 -16.12 -16.99
N ALA A 423 0.12 -16.49 -16.94
CA ALA A 423 -0.99 -15.58 -16.77
C ALA A 423 -1.02 -14.91 -15.39
N ILE A 424 -0.77 -15.68 -14.32
CA ILE A 424 -0.86 -15.19 -12.93
C ILE A 424 0.43 -14.52 -12.44
N LEU A 425 1.59 -14.92 -12.97
CA LEU A 425 2.91 -14.44 -12.53
C LEU A 425 3.04 -12.90 -12.54
N PRO A 426 2.61 -12.17 -13.59
CA PRO A 426 2.67 -10.70 -13.58
C PRO A 426 1.88 -10.06 -12.44
N LEU A 427 0.69 -10.60 -12.11
CA LEU A 427 -0.13 -10.10 -11.00
C LEU A 427 0.59 -10.30 -9.65
N VAL A 428 1.20 -11.49 -9.47
CA VAL A 428 1.99 -11.80 -8.26
C VAL A 428 3.20 -10.86 -8.14
N LEU A 429 3.91 -10.58 -9.23
CA LEU A 429 5.02 -9.62 -9.22
C LEU A 429 4.55 -8.21 -8.89
N VAL A 430 3.39 -7.78 -9.40
CA VAL A 430 2.80 -6.49 -9.03
C VAL A 430 2.48 -6.45 -7.54
N THR A 431 1.84 -7.48 -6.98
CA THR A 431 1.47 -7.55 -5.55
C THR A 431 2.68 -7.62 -4.62
N VAL A 432 3.62 -8.52 -4.91
CA VAL A 432 4.69 -8.87 -3.97
C VAL A 432 5.90 -7.94 -4.10
N VAL A 433 6.21 -7.48 -5.31
CA VAL A 433 7.44 -6.71 -5.57
C VAL A 433 7.12 -5.23 -5.80
N LEU A 434 6.24 -4.90 -6.75
CA LEU A 434 6.06 -3.51 -7.18
C LEU A 434 5.19 -2.71 -6.20
N ALA A 435 4.07 -3.25 -5.73
CA ALA A 435 3.14 -2.57 -4.83
C ALA A 435 3.82 -2.04 -3.56
N PRO A 436 4.55 -2.84 -2.76
CA PRO A 436 5.21 -2.32 -1.57
C PRO A 436 6.31 -1.29 -1.90
N ARG A 437 7.01 -1.46 -3.03
CA ARG A 437 8.03 -0.50 -3.47
C ARG A 437 7.45 0.83 -3.93
N LEU A 438 6.32 0.80 -4.64
CA LEU A 438 5.58 1.97 -5.12
C LEU A 438 4.98 2.76 -3.97
N ILE A 439 4.33 2.08 -3.02
CA ILE A 439 3.74 2.73 -1.85
C ILE A 439 4.84 3.42 -1.02
N ARG A 440 5.98 2.74 -0.80
CA ARG A 440 7.12 3.33 -0.08
C ARG A 440 7.73 4.51 -0.82
N SER A 441 7.99 4.41 -2.14
CA SER A 441 8.58 5.51 -2.89
C SER A 441 7.64 6.71 -2.98
N LEU A 442 6.33 6.48 -3.11
CA LEU A 442 5.31 7.52 -3.08
C LEU A 442 5.22 8.19 -1.70
N ALA A 443 5.24 7.41 -0.62
CA ALA A 443 5.26 7.96 0.74
C ALA A 443 6.51 8.82 0.99
N LEU A 444 7.69 8.36 0.56
CA LEU A 444 8.94 9.11 0.71
C LEU A 444 8.98 10.42 -0.10
N VAL A 445 8.46 10.39 -1.33
CA VAL A 445 8.38 11.60 -2.17
C VAL A 445 7.36 12.58 -1.60
N HIS A 446 6.21 12.09 -1.13
CA HIS A 446 5.20 12.93 -0.51
C HIS A 446 5.69 13.57 0.78
N SER A 447 6.31 12.78 1.67
CA SER A 447 6.82 13.25 2.96
C SER A 447 7.93 14.29 2.88
N THR A 448 8.49 14.54 1.70
CA THR A 448 9.64 15.42 1.49
C THR A 448 9.33 16.59 0.58
N TRP A 449 8.48 16.41 -0.44
CA TRP A 449 8.16 17.46 -1.41
C TRP A 449 6.89 18.24 -1.08
N ARG A 450 5.87 17.59 -0.49
CA ARG A 450 4.62 18.23 -0.07
C ARG A 450 4.24 17.75 1.31
N VAL A 451 4.87 18.36 2.30
CA VAL A 451 4.67 18.02 3.70
C VAL A 451 3.30 18.49 4.14
N ASP A 452 2.44 17.53 4.51
CA ASP A 452 1.18 17.83 5.19
C ASP A 452 1.50 18.37 6.60
N SER A 453 1.23 19.67 6.80
CA SER A 453 1.50 20.38 8.05
C SER A 453 0.72 19.80 9.22
N ALA A 454 -0.50 19.30 8.99
CA ALA A 454 -1.32 18.68 10.03
C ALA A 454 -0.75 17.32 10.46
N VAL A 455 -0.27 16.52 9.51
CA VAL A 455 0.38 15.24 9.82
C VAL A 455 1.72 15.46 10.52
N LEU A 456 2.53 16.41 10.05
CA LEU A 456 3.81 16.73 10.68
C LEU A 456 3.62 17.27 12.10
N ALA A 457 2.71 18.23 12.32
CA ALA A 457 2.40 18.76 13.65
C ALA A 457 1.94 17.67 14.61
N ARG A 458 1.07 16.75 14.16
CA ARG A 458 0.62 15.60 14.97
C ARG A 458 1.77 14.67 15.36
N VAL A 459 2.68 14.39 14.43
CA VAL A 459 3.86 13.53 14.72
C VAL A 459 4.78 14.23 15.73
N ILE A 460 5.02 15.53 15.57
CA ILE A 460 5.81 16.33 16.51
C ILE A 460 5.18 16.29 17.90
N ALA A 461 3.88 16.58 18.00
CA ALA A 461 3.15 16.55 19.27
C ALA A 461 3.22 15.18 19.95
N GLN A 462 3.11 14.09 19.18
CA GLN A 462 3.23 12.74 19.72
C GLN A 462 4.65 12.43 20.23
N VAL A 463 5.70 12.88 19.52
CA VAL A 463 7.09 12.68 19.97
C VAL A 463 7.35 13.47 21.25
N VAL A 464 6.92 14.73 21.28
CA VAL A 464 7.02 15.61 22.47
C VAL A 464 6.31 14.98 23.66
N HIS A 465 5.09 14.47 23.47
CA HIS A 465 4.33 13.81 24.53
C HIS A 465 5.03 12.55 25.06
N ILE A 466 5.54 11.70 24.17
CA ILE A 466 6.28 10.48 24.57
C ILE A 466 7.52 10.83 25.37
N GLU A 467 8.28 11.85 24.97
CA GLU A 467 9.47 12.28 25.71
C GLU A 467 9.10 12.86 27.09
N HIS A 468 8.03 13.65 27.20
CA HIS A 468 7.53 14.10 28.51
C HIS A 468 7.16 12.93 29.43
N VAL A 469 6.47 11.91 28.90
CA VAL A 469 6.12 10.71 29.68
C VAL A 469 7.36 9.93 30.10
N LYS A 470 8.37 9.80 29.24
CA LYS A 470 9.63 9.14 29.60
C LYS A 470 10.36 9.87 30.73
N VAL A 471 10.44 11.20 30.65
CA VAL A 471 11.08 12.01 31.70
C VAL A 471 10.35 11.85 33.03
N ALA A 472 9.01 11.88 33.02
CA ALA A 472 8.20 11.63 34.21
C ALA A 472 8.43 10.22 34.78
N MET A 473 8.44 9.19 33.92
CA MET A 473 8.68 7.82 34.34
C MET A 473 10.08 7.62 34.94
N VAL A 474 11.12 8.26 34.38
CA VAL A 474 12.46 8.22 34.94
C VAL A 474 12.51 8.90 36.31
N ALA A 475 11.83 10.04 36.47
CA ALA A 475 11.73 10.72 37.76
C ALA A 475 11.02 9.83 38.81
N ASP A 476 9.94 9.15 38.44
CA ASP A 476 9.20 8.23 39.31
C ASP A 476 10.06 7.02 39.72
N VAL A 477 10.82 6.45 38.77
CA VAL A 477 11.75 5.34 39.05
C VAL A 477 12.87 5.78 39.98
N ILE A 478 13.45 6.96 39.76
CA ILE A 478 14.49 7.53 40.63
C ILE A 478 13.94 7.76 42.04
N ALA A 479 12.75 8.35 42.15
CA ALA A 479 12.07 8.55 43.42
C ALA A 479 11.82 7.21 44.14
N HIS A 480 11.39 6.17 43.41
CA HIS A 480 11.20 4.83 43.97
C HIS A 480 12.52 4.18 44.42
N CYS A 481 13.61 4.38 43.68
CA CYS A 481 14.94 3.89 44.02
C CYS A 481 15.56 4.62 45.22
N HIS A 482 15.22 5.89 45.47
CA HIS A 482 15.68 6.63 46.66
C HIS A 482 14.85 6.37 47.92
N LEU A 483 13.64 5.82 47.78
CA LEU A 483 12.78 5.43 48.90
C LEU A 483 13.07 4.01 49.43
N ARG A 484 13.95 3.25 48.76
CA ARG A 484 14.52 1.98 49.24
C ARG A 484 15.97 2.19 49.64
#